data_AF-D6K725-F1
#
_entry.id   AF-D6K725-F1
#
_cell.length_a   1.000
_cell.length_b   1.000
_cell.length_c   1.000
_cell.angle_alpha   90.00
_cell.angle_beta   90.00
_cell.angle_gamma   90.00
#
_symmetry.space_group_name_H-M   'P 1'
#
loop_
_entity.id
_entity.type
_entity.pdbx_description
1 polymer ?
#
loop_
_entity_poly.entity_id
_entity_poly.type
_entity_poly.pdbx_seq_one_letter_code
_entity_poly.pdbx_strand_id
1 'polypeptide(L)'
;MDAITAPAILAEQLAAHGLSVTNQGEHALCVTNPLHPLVGETVTAHGGCYLTGYGYEIGVHGDEQATADRLAHLLGLPRPATVPVQAKGRER
;
A
#
# COMPACT_ATOMS: atom_id res chain seq x y z
N MET A 1 1.31 -17.61 -6.70
CA MET A 1 1.16 -16.85 -5.44
C MET A 1 -0.33 -16.64 -5.27
N ASP A 2 -0.95 -17.38 -4.36
CA ASP A 2 -2.40 -17.47 -4.24
C ASP A 2 -3.00 -16.11 -3.89
N ALA A 3 -4.07 -15.73 -4.60
CA ALA A 3 -4.77 -14.45 -4.43
C ALA A 3 -5.33 -14.22 -3.01
N ILE A 4 -5.32 -15.25 -2.17
CA ILE A 4 -5.77 -15.23 -0.77
C ILE A 4 -4.75 -14.54 0.14
N THR A 5 -3.45 -14.58 -0.18
CA THR A 5 -2.39 -14.05 0.71
C THR A 5 -2.03 -12.60 0.42
N ALA A 6 -2.24 -12.13 -0.82
CA ALA A 6 -1.85 -10.79 -1.26
C ALA A 6 -2.51 -9.65 -0.43
N PRO A 7 -3.80 -9.71 -0.06
CA PRO A 7 -4.41 -8.68 0.81
C PRO A 7 -3.82 -8.69 2.23
N ALA A 8 -3.47 -9.86 2.76
CA ALA A 8 -2.87 -9.98 4.09
C ALA A 8 -1.47 -9.36 4.12
N ILE A 9 -0.65 -9.62 3.10
CA ILE A 9 0.69 -9.02 2.97
C ILE A 9 0.58 -7.50 2.87
N LEU A 10 -0.34 -6.98 2.05
CA LEU A 10 -0.57 -5.54 1.96
C LEU A 10 -0.99 -4.94 3.30
N ALA A 11 -1.89 -5.61 4.04
CA ALA A 11 -2.32 -5.16 5.36
C ALA A 11 -1.14 -5.08 6.36
N GLU A 12 -0.25 -6.07 6.37
CA GLU A 12 0.96 -6.06 7.20
C GLU A 12 1.90 -4.90 6.84
N GLN A 13 2.13 -4.66 5.55
CA GLN A 13 2.95 -3.53 5.08
C GLN A 13 2.36 -2.18 5.51
N LEU A 14 1.05 -1.99 5.32
CA LEU A 14 0.36 -0.78 5.75
C LEU A 14 0.43 -0.56 7.26
N ALA A 15 0.27 -1.63 8.05
CA ALA A 15 0.45 -1.57 9.50
C ALA A 15 1.89 -1.21 9.89
N ALA A 16 2.89 -1.70 9.14
CA ALA A 16 4.29 -1.33 9.35
C ALA A 16 4.57 0.16 9.08
N HIS A 17 3.79 0.80 8.21
CA HIS A 17 3.81 2.26 8.02
C HIS A 17 3.07 3.04 9.12
N GLY A 18 2.45 2.35 10.10
CA GLY A 18 1.69 2.98 11.19
C GLY A 18 0.25 3.36 10.80
N LEU A 19 -0.26 2.82 9.69
CA LEU A 19 -1.67 2.98 9.32
C LEU A 19 -2.55 1.98 10.07
N SER A 20 -3.79 2.39 10.33
CA SER A 20 -4.81 1.49 10.86
C SER A 20 -5.50 0.80 9.69
N VAL A 21 -5.43 -0.53 9.67
CA VAL A 21 -6.01 -1.36 8.61
C VAL A 21 -7.15 -2.18 9.20
N THR A 22 -8.33 -2.07 8.60
CA THR A 22 -9.51 -2.87 8.94
C THR A 22 -9.89 -3.71 7.73
N ASN A 23 -10.04 -5.02 7.93
CA ASN A 23 -10.52 -5.90 6.87
C ASN A 23 -12.05 -5.73 6.72
N GLN A 24 -12.52 -5.37 5.51
CA GLN A 24 -13.94 -5.17 5.19
C GLN A 24 -14.56 -6.33 4.39
N GLY A 25 -13.80 -7.38 4.10
CA GLY A 25 -14.24 -8.55 3.34
C GLY A 25 -13.06 -9.29 2.71
N GLU A 26 -13.31 -10.42 2.06
CA GLU A 26 -12.24 -11.31 1.54
C GLU A 26 -11.20 -10.61 0.65
N HIS A 27 -11.57 -9.49 0.01
CA HIS A 27 -10.69 -8.74 -0.88
C HIS A 27 -10.66 -7.23 -0.61
N ALA A 28 -11.22 -6.75 0.49
CA ALA A 28 -11.35 -5.32 0.76
C ALA A 28 -10.71 -4.93 2.09
N LEU A 29 -9.88 -3.88 2.06
CA LEU A 29 -9.22 -3.28 3.20
C LEU A 29 -9.66 -1.82 3.33
N CYS A 30 -10.00 -1.39 4.53
CA CYS A 30 -10.14 0.02 4.86
C CYS A 30 -8.88 0.47 5.60
N VAL A 31 -8.24 1.50 5.07
CA VAL A 31 -6.97 2.01 5.57
C VAL A 31 -7.20 3.43 6.05
N THR A 32 -6.82 3.75 7.27
CA THR A 32 -7.00 5.08 7.85
C THR A 32 -5.72 5.56 8.51
N ASN A 33 -5.49 6.87 8.46
CA ASN A 33 -4.43 7.49 9.24
C ASN A 33 -4.94 7.71 10.68
N PRO A 34 -4.37 7.03 11.71
CA PRO A 34 -4.83 7.20 13.08
C PRO A 34 -4.62 8.63 13.63
N LEU A 35 -3.69 9.41 13.06
CA LEU A 35 -3.47 10.82 13.41
C LEU A 35 -4.48 11.75 12.72
N HIS A 36 -5.06 11.31 11.60
CA HIS A 36 -6.06 12.04 10.84
C HIS A 36 -7.23 11.11 10.46
N PRO A 37 -8.15 10.82 11.40
CA PRO A 37 -9.18 9.79 11.22
C PRO A 37 -10.19 10.10 10.11
N LEU A 38 -10.23 11.33 9.60
CA LEU A 38 -11.03 11.71 8.43
C LEU A 38 -10.35 11.37 7.10
N VAL A 39 -9.07 10.98 7.12
CA VAL A 39 -8.25 10.66 5.97
C VAL A 39 -8.06 9.14 5.94
N GLY A 40 -8.80 8.51 5.03
CA GLY A 40 -8.78 7.07 4.81
C GLY A 40 -9.07 6.72 3.36
N GLU A 41 -8.71 5.50 2.99
CA GLU A 41 -8.90 4.96 1.66
C GLU A 41 -9.37 3.51 1.76
N THR A 42 -10.33 3.14 0.93
CA THR A 42 -10.73 1.74 0.77
C THR A 42 -9.92 1.15 -0.38
N VAL A 43 -9.34 -0.03 -0.16
CA VAL A 43 -8.53 -0.74 -1.15
C VAL A 43 -9.15 -2.09 -1.41
N THR A 44 -9.41 -2.40 -2.68
CA THR A 44 -9.98 -3.67 -3.11
C THR A 44 -9.01 -4.40 -4.01
N ALA A 45 -8.73 -5.67 -3.72
CA ALA A 45 -7.96 -6.56 -4.57
C ALA A 45 -8.88 -7.14 -5.65
N HIS A 46 -8.61 -6.86 -6.93
CA HIS A 46 -9.38 -7.39 -8.05
C HIS A 46 -8.48 -7.70 -9.24
N GLY A 47 -8.58 -8.92 -9.78
CA GLY A 47 -7.90 -9.29 -11.02
C GLY A 47 -6.36 -9.22 -10.97
N GLY A 48 -5.75 -9.28 -9.78
CA GLY A 48 -4.30 -9.12 -9.61
C GLY A 48 -3.83 -7.68 -9.36
N CYS A 49 -4.75 -6.72 -9.30
CA CYS A 49 -4.48 -5.32 -8.99
C CYS A 49 -5.16 -4.89 -7.69
N TYR A 50 -4.62 -3.86 -7.07
CA TYR A 50 -5.24 -3.12 -5.97
C TYR A 50 -5.90 -1.86 -6.52
N LEU A 51 -7.17 -1.69 -6.21
CA LEU A 51 -7.99 -0.54 -6.62
C LEU A 51 -8.38 0.29 -5.40
N THR A 52 -8.43 1.61 -5.53
CA THR A 52 -9.02 2.50 -4.52
C THR A 52 -10.55 2.39 -4.50
N GLY A 53 -11.20 2.98 -3.49
CA GLY A 53 -12.67 3.01 -3.38
C GLY A 53 -13.34 3.77 -4.55
N TYR A 54 -12.56 4.56 -5.27
CA TYR A 54 -12.97 5.30 -6.47
C TYR A 54 -12.71 4.53 -7.77
N GLY A 55 -12.13 3.32 -7.70
CA GLY A 55 -11.84 2.48 -8.87
C GLY A 55 -10.51 2.78 -9.56
N TYR A 56 -9.62 3.57 -8.97
CA TYR A 56 -8.29 3.82 -9.53
C TYR A 56 -7.30 2.74 -9.11
N GLU A 57 -6.46 2.30 -10.03
CA GLU A 57 -5.36 1.39 -9.70
C GLU A 57 -4.31 2.09 -8.84
N ILE A 58 -3.95 1.45 -7.73
CA ILE A 58 -2.91 1.91 -6.81
C ILE A 58 -1.67 1.00 -6.78
N GLY A 59 -1.82 -0.23 -7.26
CA GLY A 59 -0.71 -1.16 -7.41
C GLY A 59 -1.16 -2.54 -7.86
N VAL A 60 -0.21 -3.48 -7.84
CA VAL A 60 -0.40 -4.85 -8.33
C VAL A 60 0.05 -5.86 -7.29
N HIS A 61 -0.51 -7.07 -7.35
CA HIS A 61 -0.08 -8.18 -6.52
C HIS A 61 1.40 -8.51 -6.81
N GLY A 62 2.18 -8.79 -5.76
CA GLY A 62 3.63 -8.97 -5.83
C GLY A 62 4.45 -7.68 -5.70
N ASP A 63 3.81 -6.51 -5.67
CA ASP A 63 4.43 -5.21 -5.37
C ASP A 63 3.69 -4.53 -4.19
N GLU A 64 3.32 -5.33 -3.19
CA GLU A 64 2.54 -4.89 -2.02
C GLU A 64 3.26 -3.78 -1.24
N GLN A 65 4.59 -3.83 -1.18
CA GLN A 65 5.38 -2.82 -0.49
C GLN A 65 5.29 -1.46 -1.17
N ALA A 66 5.51 -1.38 -2.49
CA ALA A 66 5.36 -0.10 -3.19
C ALA A 66 3.90 0.39 -3.20
N THR A 67 2.94 -0.54 -3.18
CA THR A 67 1.51 -0.22 -3.02
C THR A 67 1.25 0.42 -1.66
N ALA A 68 1.81 -0.13 -0.58
CA ALA A 68 1.72 0.42 0.76
C ALA A 68 2.40 1.80 0.86
N ASP A 69 3.57 1.99 0.25
CA ASP A 69 4.25 3.30 0.18
C ASP A 69 3.40 4.38 -0.51
N ARG A 70 2.72 4.01 -1.61
CA ARG A 70 1.80 4.92 -2.32
C ARG A 70 0.59 5.28 -1.44
N LEU A 71 -0.02 4.30 -0.78
CA LEU A 71 -1.13 4.51 0.14
C LEU A 71 -0.73 5.38 1.34
N ALA A 72 0.41 5.08 1.98
CA ALA A 72 0.93 5.87 3.09
C ALA A 72 1.14 7.34 2.67
N HIS A 73 1.71 7.56 1.47
CA HIS A 73 1.87 8.90 0.93
C HIS A 73 0.54 9.63 0.70
N LEU A 74 -0.46 8.95 0.13
CA LEU A 74 -1.81 9.52 -0.08
C LEU A 74 -2.51 9.86 1.24
N LEU A 75 -2.28 9.05 2.27
CA LEU A 75 -2.83 9.26 3.62
C LEU A 75 -1.99 10.25 4.47
N GLY A 76 -1.04 10.95 3.84
CA GLY A 76 -0.27 12.03 4.47
C GLY A 76 0.86 11.57 5.36
N LEU A 77 1.25 10.29 5.32
CA LEU A 77 2.45 9.83 5.99
C LEU A 77 3.70 10.18 5.16
N PRO A 78 4.76 10.67 5.80
CA PRO A 78 6.02 10.91 5.11
C PRO A 78 6.55 9.58 4.57
N ARG A 79 6.96 9.58 3.30
CA ARG A 79 7.66 8.43 2.73
C ARG A 79 8.92 8.18 3.57
N PRO A 80 9.23 6.93 3.95
CA PRO A 80 10.58 6.63 4.39
C PRO A 80 11.50 7.08 3.25
N ALA A 81 12.45 7.98 3.56
CA ALA A 81 13.38 8.46 2.57
C ALA A 81 14.10 7.24 1.97
N THR A 82 13.74 6.88 0.75
CA THR A 82 14.52 5.94 -0.05
C THR A 82 15.84 6.67 -0.26
N VAL A 83 16.85 6.31 0.54
CA VAL A 83 18.21 6.77 0.31
C VAL A 83 18.52 6.33 -1.12
N PRO A 84 18.77 7.25 -2.07
CA PRO A 84 19.09 6.83 -3.41
C PRO A 84 20.36 6.00 -3.31
N VAL A 85 20.27 4.71 -3.61
CA VAL A 85 21.46 3.91 -3.87
C VAL A 85 22.12 4.60 -5.05
N GLN A 86 23.23 5.30 -4.79
CA GLN A 86 24.00 5.89 -5.86
C GLN A 86 24.40 4.74 -6.77
N ALA A 87 23.75 4.65 -7.94
CA ALA A 87 24.23 3.86 -9.04
C ALA A 87 25.62 4.42 -9.35
N LYS A 88 26.63 3.78 -8.77
CA LYS A 88 28.02 4.08 -9.05
C LYS A 88 28.18 3.76 -10.53
N GLY A 89 28.16 4.81 -11.35
CA GLY A 89 28.63 4.76 -12.72
C GLY A 89 30.00 4.12 -12.68
N ARG A 90 30.11 2.91 -13.20
CA ARG A 90 31.40 2.34 -13.55
C ARG A 90 31.65 2.79 -14.98
N GLU A 91 32.19 3.99 -15.09
CA GLU A 91 32.85 4.47 -16.30
C GLU A 91 34.02 3.54 -16.64
N ARG A 92 34.00 3.09 -17.91
CA ARG A 92 35.09 2.60 -18.77
C ARG A 92 35.72 1.25 -18.46
#